data_AF-A0AB74H405-F1
#
_entry.id   AF-A0AB74H405-F1
#
_cell.length_a   1.000
_cell.length_b   1.000
_cell.length_c   1.000
_cell.angle_alpha   90.00
_cell.angle_beta   90.00
_cell.angle_gamma   90.00
#
_symmetry.space_group_name_H-M   'P 1'
#
loop_
_entity.id
_entity.type
_entity.pdbx_description
1 polymer ?
#
loop_
_entity_poly.entity_id
_entity_poly.type
_entity_poly.pdbx_seq_one_letter_code
_entity_poly.pdbx_strand_id
1 'polypeptide(L)'
;MLIDEDYWQTRQREGLSKQDVIEDYLFVNNNAIKDLPNDLMINTHVCRGNYHSTYASKGPYDDVAEAFFARENAETYFLEFDDERSGGLSH
;
A
#
# COMPACT_ATOMS: atom_id res chain seq x y z
N MET A 1 -0.85 -4.09 6.33
CA MET A 1 0.34 -3.89 7.20
C MET A 1 0.78 -2.42 7.23
N LEU A 2 1.08 -1.79 6.08
CA LEU A 2 1.57 -0.39 6.09
C LEU A 2 0.58 0.61 6.70
N ILE A 3 -0.71 0.39 6.52
CA ILE A 3 -1.77 1.25 7.07
C ILE A 3 -2.18 0.89 8.51
N ASP A 4 -1.60 -0.16 9.08
CA ASP A 4 -1.97 -0.66 10.42
C ASP A 4 -1.05 -0.05 11.47
N GLU A 5 -1.61 0.81 12.33
CA GLU A 5 -0.84 1.48 13.37
C GLU A 5 -0.38 0.50 14.47
N ASP A 6 -1.20 -0.48 14.84
CA ASP A 6 -0.84 -1.48 15.86
C ASP A 6 0.35 -2.33 15.38
N TYR A 7 0.36 -2.66 14.08
CA TYR A 7 1.51 -3.31 13.44
C TYR A 7 2.78 -2.44 13.57
N TRP A 8 2.70 -1.14 13.29
CA TRP A 8 3.87 -0.27 13.35
C TRP A 8 4.36 0.00 14.76
N GLN A 9 3.47 0.17 15.73
CA GLN A 9 3.82 0.34 17.14
C GLN A 9 4.59 -0.86 17.69
N THR A 10 4.29 -2.07 17.22
CA THR A 10 5.03 -3.29 17.61
C THR A 10 6.34 -3.47 16.83
N ARG A 11 6.41 -3.01 15.58
CA ARG A 11 7.59 -3.09 14.69
C ARG A 11 8.67 -2.07 14.96
N GLN A 12 8.39 -0.95 15.65
CA GLN A 12 9.32 0.17 15.91
C GLN A 12 10.61 -0.18 16.67
N ARG A 13 10.87 -1.45 16.98
CA ARG A 13 12.07 -1.90 17.71
C ARG A 13 13.39 -1.85 16.93
N GLU A 14 13.38 -1.55 15.63
CA GLU A 14 14.56 -1.74 14.76
C GLU A 14 15.03 -0.50 13.99
N GLY A 15 14.63 0.72 14.39
CA GLY A 15 15.14 1.96 13.80
C GLY A 15 14.74 2.23 12.34
N LEU A 16 13.94 1.35 11.74
CA LEU A 16 13.31 1.54 10.44
C LEU A 16 12.06 2.41 10.60
N SER A 17 11.98 3.52 9.87
CA SER A 17 10.77 4.34 9.86
C SER A 17 9.73 3.75 8.92
N LYS A 18 8.44 4.02 9.21
CA LYS A 18 7.33 3.68 8.32
C LYS A 18 7.50 4.27 6.93
N GLN A 19 8.03 5.50 6.85
CA GLN A 19 8.28 6.18 5.58
C GLN A 19 9.37 5.47 4.76
N ASP A 20 10.48 5.06 5.38
CA ASP A 20 11.56 4.37 4.67
C ASP A 20 11.05 3.10 3.98
N VAL A 21 10.20 2.34 4.67
CA VAL A 21 9.61 1.12 4.11
C VAL A 21 8.62 1.43 2.97
N ILE A 22 7.87 2.52 3.05
CA ILE A 22 6.98 2.97 1.95
C ILE A 22 7.82 3.32 0.72
N GLU A 23 8.92 4.06 0.90
CA GLU A 23 9.84 4.43 -0.19
C GLU A 23 10.53 3.21 -0.79
N ASP A 24 10.95 2.26 0.04
CA ASP A 24 11.56 1.00 -0.43
C ASP A 24 10.58 0.19 -1.28
N TYR A 25 9.31 0.10 -0.87
CA TYR A 25 8.29 -0.63 -1.64
C TYR A 25 8.01 0.05 -2.98
N LEU A 26 7.89 1.37 -2.99
CA LEU A 26 7.74 2.14 -4.21
C LEU A 26 8.93 1.92 -5.16
N PHE A 27 10.16 1.99 -4.63
CA PHE A 27 11.37 1.76 -5.40
C PHE A 27 11.38 0.35 -6.00
N VAL A 28 11.11 -0.68 -5.21
CA VAL A 28 11.09 -2.07 -5.68
C VAL A 28 10.01 -2.28 -6.74
N ASN A 29 8.79 -1.80 -6.52
CA ASN A 29 7.68 -1.98 -7.45
C ASN A 29 8.01 -1.33 -8.81
N ASN A 30 8.46 -0.07 -8.82
CA ASN A 30 8.80 0.64 -10.05
C ASN A 30 9.97 0.00 -10.81
N ASN A 31 10.96 -0.54 -10.10
CA ASN A 31 12.07 -1.24 -10.74
C ASN A 31 11.66 -2.62 -11.28
N ALA A 32 10.75 -3.32 -10.60
CA ALA A 32 10.27 -4.64 -11.03
C ALA A 32 9.52 -4.60 -12.37
N ILE A 33 8.91 -3.46 -12.70
CA ILE A 33 8.14 -3.27 -13.93
C ILE A 33 8.85 -2.36 -14.94
N LYS A 34 10.12 -2.02 -14.68
CA LYS A 34 10.93 -1.22 -15.57
C LYS A 34 11.23 -1.98 -16.87
N ASP A 35 11.23 -1.26 -17.99
CA ASP A 35 11.59 -1.77 -19.33
C ASP A 35 10.68 -2.90 -19.86
N LEU A 36 9.42 -2.94 -19.41
CA LEU A 36 8.40 -3.83 -19.96
C LEU A 36 7.83 -3.28 -21.29
N PRO A 37 7.22 -4.14 -22.14
CA PRO A 37 6.57 -3.69 -23.37
C PRO A 37 5.50 -2.62 -23.13
N ASN A 38 5.44 -1.60 -24.00
CA ASN A 38 4.50 -0.48 -23.86
C ASN A 38 3.02 -0.88 -24.03
N ASP A 39 2.74 -2.06 -24.58
CA ASP A 39 1.39 -2.61 -24.75
C ASP A 39 0.95 -3.51 -23.58
N LEU A 40 1.80 -3.68 -22.57
CA LEU A 40 1.49 -4.43 -21.36
C LEU A 40 0.85 -3.52 -20.31
N MET A 41 -0.39 -3.82 -19.91
CA MET A 41 -1.06 -3.13 -18.81
C MET A 41 -0.64 -3.69 -17.46
N ILE A 42 -0.18 -2.82 -16.56
CA ILE A 42 0.21 -3.15 -15.18
C ILE A 42 -0.79 -2.52 -14.21
N ASN A 43 -1.37 -3.35 -13.35
CA ASN A 43 -2.31 -2.92 -12.33
C ASN A 43 -1.84 -3.40 -10.96
N THR A 44 -2.09 -2.61 -9.92
CA THR A 44 -1.74 -2.95 -8.54
C THR A 44 -3.00 -3.30 -7.74
N HIS A 45 -2.98 -4.44 -7.05
CA HIS A 45 -4.00 -4.80 -6.08
C HIS A 45 -3.46 -4.60 -4.67
N VAL A 46 -4.09 -3.71 -3.91
CA VAL A 46 -3.71 -3.42 -2.53
C VAL A 46 -4.65 -4.16 -1.59
N CYS A 47 -4.19 -5.33 -1.16
CA CYS A 47 -4.90 -6.17 -0.19
C CYS A 47 -4.61 -5.72 1.26
N ARG A 48 -5.57 -5.94 2.17
CA ARG A 48 -5.40 -5.72 3.63
C ARG A 48 -4.82 -6.92 4.38
N GLY A 49 -4.39 -7.94 3.63
CA GLY A 49 -3.75 -9.14 4.14
C GLY A 49 -4.75 -10.15 4.71
N ASN A 50 -4.41 -11.43 4.59
CA ASN A 50 -5.15 -12.53 5.20
C ASN A 50 -4.35 -13.07 6.39
N TYR A 51 -4.68 -12.64 7.61
CA TYR A 51 -4.20 -13.26 8.84
C TYR A 51 -5.39 -13.95 9.53
N HIS A 52 -5.52 -15.27 9.34
CA HIS A 52 -6.52 -16.12 10.01
C HIS A 52 -7.90 -15.46 10.23
N SER A 53 -8.62 -15.22 9.13
CA SER A 53 -10.05 -14.83 9.13
C SER A 53 -10.42 -13.53 9.87
N THR A 54 -9.45 -12.69 10.20
CA THR A 54 -9.70 -11.38 10.81
C THR A 54 -8.94 -10.33 10.02
N TYR A 55 -9.61 -9.26 9.58
CA TYR A 55 -9.02 -8.14 8.86
C TYR A 55 -7.71 -7.68 9.52
N ALA A 56 -6.59 -8.05 8.89
CA ALA A 56 -5.26 -8.02 9.52
C ALA A 56 -4.60 -6.65 9.43
N SER A 57 -5.21 -5.69 8.73
CA SER A 57 -4.80 -4.31 8.79
C SER A 57 -5.98 -3.35 8.64
N LYS A 58 -6.02 -2.35 9.52
CA LYS A 58 -7.08 -1.33 9.58
C LYS A 58 -6.47 0.06 9.53
N GLY A 59 -7.04 0.93 8.70
CA GLY A 59 -6.61 2.33 8.58
C GLY A 59 -7.04 2.96 7.26
N PRO A 60 -7.02 4.30 7.14
CA PRO A 60 -7.14 4.98 5.85
C PRO A 60 -5.87 4.75 5.01
N TYR A 61 -5.97 4.96 3.70
CA TYR A 61 -4.82 4.85 2.78
C TYR A 61 -3.94 6.09 2.75
N ASP A 62 -4.28 7.14 3.50
CA ASP A 62 -3.66 8.47 3.45
C ASP A 62 -2.12 8.40 3.52
N ASP A 63 -1.57 7.60 4.43
CA ASP A 63 -0.12 7.45 4.64
C ASP A 63 0.63 6.86 3.44
N VAL A 64 -0.05 6.09 2.59
CA VAL A 64 0.55 5.42 1.42
C VAL A 64 0.04 6.00 0.10
N ALA A 65 -0.96 6.89 0.13
CA ALA A 65 -1.67 7.37 -1.04
C ALA A 65 -0.76 8.12 -2.00
N GLU A 66 0.15 8.97 -1.50
CA GLU A 66 1.10 9.70 -2.35
C GLU A 66 2.08 8.75 -3.04
N ALA A 67 2.65 7.80 -2.28
CA ALA A 67 3.62 6.85 -2.84
C ALA A 67 2.97 5.93 -3.88
N PHE A 68 1.80 5.38 -3.59
CA PHE A 68 1.17 4.42 -4.50
C PHE A 68 0.44 5.15 -5.62
N PHE A 69 -0.52 6.03 -5.33
CA PHE A 69 -1.40 6.55 -6.38
C PHE A 69 -0.78 7.66 -7.24
N ALA A 70 0.29 8.33 -6.79
CA ALA A 70 0.92 9.40 -7.54
C ALA A 70 2.31 9.05 -8.11
N ARG A 71 3.03 8.06 -7.54
CA ARG A 71 4.44 7.81 -7.85
C ARG A 71 4.73 6.39 -8.34
N GLU A 72 3.86 5.43 -8.09
CA GLU A 72 4.04 4.07 -8.62
C GLU A 72 3.55 4.00 -10.07
N ASN A 73 4.30 3.30 -10.92
CA ASN A 73 4.05 3.19 -12.35
C ASN A 73 2.98 2.13 -12.67
N ALA A 74 1.81 2.22 -12.03
CA ALA A 74 0.67 1.35 -12.31
C ALA A 74 -0.48 2.13 -12.93
N GLU A 75 -1.21 1.48 -13.83
CA GLU A 75 -2.32 2.08 -14.58
C GLU A 75 -3.62 2.12 -13.76
N THR A 76 -3.84 1.13 -12.91
CA THR A 76 -5.08 1.01 -12.11
C THR A 76 -4.82 0.34 -10.77
N TYR A 77 -5.57 0.80 -9.76
CA TYR A 77 -5.53 0.28 -8.40
C TYR A 77 -6.83 -0.42 -8.02
N PHE A 78 -6.71 -1.65 -7.52
CA PHE A 78 -7.81 -2.41 -6.93
C PHE A 78 -7.64 -2.40 -5.40
N LEU A 79 -8.46 -1.61 -4.71
CA LEU A 79 -8.38 -1.41 -3.27
C LEU A 79 -9.41 -2.27 -2.51
N GLU A 80 -8.99 -2.81 -1.37
CA GLU A 80 -9.88 -3.46 -0.43
C GLU A 80 -10.38 -2.47 0.63
N PHE A 81 -11.71 -2.37 0.74
CA PHE A 81 -12.38 -1.58 1.76
C PHE A 81 -13.11 -2.52 2.74
N ASP A 82 -12.88 -2.32 4.03
CA ASP A 82 -13.63 -3.01 5.09
C ASP A 82 -14.95 -2.25 5.29
N ASP A 83 -16.07 -2.84 4.86
CA ASP A 83 -17.43 -2.41 5.19
C ASP A 83 -17.61 -2.43 6.72
N GLU A 84 -17.65 -1.28 7.42
CA GLU A 84 -18.90 -0.58 7.78
C GLU A 84 -18.86 0.95 7.69
N ARG A 85 -17.73 1.58 7.38
CA ARG A 85 -17.71 3.03 7.12
C ARG A 85 -16.50 3.38 6.27
N SER A 86 -16.71 3.30 4.96
CA SER A 86 -15.76 3.70 3.93
C SER A 86 -15.11 5.02 4.31
N GLY A 87 -13.83 4.99 4.65
CA GLY A 87 -13.00 6.20 4.76
C GLY A 87 -13.10 6.90 3.41
N GLY A 88 -13.83 8.02 3.39
CA GLY A 88 -14.05 8.78 2.17
C GLY A 88 -12.73 9.30 1.64
N LEU A 89 -12.49 9.13 0.35
CA LEU A 89 -11.49 9.90 -0.37
C LEU A 89 -11.98 11.35 -0.43
N SER A 90 -11.59 12.19 0.52
CA SER A 90 -11.83 13.62 0.43
C SER A 90 -10.74 14.26 -0.44
N HIS A 91 -11.16 14.79 -1.60
CA HIS A 91 -10.43 15.84 -2.32
C HIS A 91 -10.58 17.19 -1.59
#